data_AF-A0A0A1VZ65-F1
#
_entry.id   AF-A0A0A1VZ65-F1
#
_cell.length_a   1.000
_cell.length_b   1.000
_cell.length_c   1.000
_cell.angle_alpha   90.00
_cell.angle_beta   90.00
_cell.angle_gamma   90.00
#
_symmetry.space_group_name_H-M   'P 1'
#
loop_
_entity.id
_entity.type
_entity.pdbx_description
1 polymer ?
#
loop_
_entity_poly.entity_id
_entity_poly.type
_entity_poly.pdbx_seq_one_letter_code
_entity_poly.pdbx_strand_id
1 'polypeptide(L)' 'MFLSYQDFPWFQDVPIRQILNIQEPFPNHFYWPDLDVDLSTDSKPFDLVSAEVPSF' A
#
# COMPACT_ATOMS: atom_id res chain seq x y z
N MET A 1 5.76 -8.26 -10.38
CA MET A 1 5.61 -8.49 -8.92
C MET A 1 4.40 -9.39 -8.71
N PHE A 2 4.45 -10.32 -7.75
CA PHE A 2 3.36 -11.21 -7.40
C PHE A 2 2.98 -10.94 -5.94
N LEU A 3 1.69 -10.73 -5.66
CA LEU A 3 1.15 -10.54 -4.32
C LEU A 3 0.51 -11.86 -3.87
N SER A 4 1.15 -12.56 -2.93
CA SER A 4 0.62 -13.81 -2.37
C SER A 4 -0.53 -13.51 -1.41
N TYR A 5 -1.59 -14.31 -1.43
CA TYR A 5 -2.65 -14.23 -0.41
C TYR A 5 -2.17 -14.58 1.00
N GLN A 6 -1.03 -15.25 1.14
CA GLN A 6 -0.43 -15.48 2.46
C GLN A 6 0.05 -14.16 3.09
N ASP A 7 0.53 -13.24 2.27
CA ASP A 7 1.06 -11.95 2.70
C ASP A 7 -0.01 -10.86 2.66
N PHE A 8 -0.97 -10.96 1.73
CA PHE A 8 -2.03 -9.98 1.48
C PHE A 8 -3.43 -10.64 1.46
N PRO A 9 -3.89 -11.21 2.59
CA PRO A 9 -5.11 -12.02 2.64
C PRO A 9 -6.39 -11.22 2.34
N TRP A 10 -6.35 -9.90 2.50
CA TRP A 10 -7.49 -9.02 2.23
C TRP A 10 -7.90 -8.95 0.76
N PHE A 11 -7.08 -9.46 -0.18
CA PHE A 11 -7.47 -9.59 -1.59
C PHE A 11 -8.21 -10.90 -1.90
N GLN A 12 -8.22 -11.88 -0.99
CA GLN A 12 -8.62 -13.26 -1.29
C GLN A 12 -10.08 -13.40 -1.74
N ASP A 13 -11.01 -12.69 -1.10
CA ASP A 13 -12.46 -12.82 -1.32
C ASP A 13 -13.10 -11.52 -1.85
N VAL A 14 -12.28 -10.64 -2.44
CA VAL A 14 -12.73 -9.34 -2.94
C VAL A 14 -13.15 -9.44 -4.41
N PRO A 15 -14.30 -8.85 -4.80
CA PRO A 15 -14.70 -8.74 -6.20
C PRO A 15 -13.59 -8.17 -7.08
N ILE A 16 -13.35 -8.83 -8.22
CA ILE A 16 -12.31 -8.41 -9.17
C ILE A 16 -12.44 -6.94 -9.59
N ARG A 17 -13.66 -6.40 -9.66
CA ARG A 17 -13.91 -4.99 -9.99
C ARG A 17 -13.23 -4.02 -9.00
N GLN A 18 -13.19 -4.39 -7.71
CA GLN A 18 -12.58 -3.56 -6.67
C GLN A 18 -11.07 -3.71 -6.69
N ILE A 19 -10.55 -4.91 -7.00
CA ILE A 19 -9.11 -5.15 -7.22
C ILE A 19 -8.60 -4.38 -8.45
N LEU A 20 -9.43 -4.26 -9.49
CA LEU A 20 -9.08 -3.49 -10.68
C LEU A 20 -9.25 -1.97 -10.49
N ASN A 21 -9.95 -1.54 -9.45
CA ASN A 21 -10.07 -0.13 -9.07
C ASN A 21 -8.83 0.34 -8.29
N ILE A 22 -7.65 0.12 -8.86
CA ILE A 22 -6.37 0.56 -8.32
C ILE A 22 -6.06 1.98 -8.79
N GLN A 23 -5.47 2.78 -7.91
CA GLN A 23 -5.01 4.14 -8.19
C GLN A 23 -3.50 4.22 -7.92
N GLU A 24 -2.76 4.92 -8.79
CA GLU A 24 -1.35 5.22 -8.59
C GLU A 24 -1.17 6.73 -8.38
N PRO A 25 -1.40 7.25 -7.16
CA PRO A 25 -1.28 8.69 -6.88
C PRO A 25 0.16 9.19 -7.00
N PHE A 26 1.14 8.33 -6.73
CA PHE A 26 2.57 8.60 -6.87
C PHE A 26 3.26 7.40 -7.51
N PRO A 27 4.38 7.58 -8.23
CA PRO A 27 5.12 6.48 -8.81
C PRO A 27 5.47 5.44 -7.74
N ASN A 28 5.17 4.16 -8.00
CA ASN A 28 5.42 3.05 -7.06
C ASN A 28 4.52 3.02 -5.80
N HIS A 29 3.46 3.83 -5.75
CA HIS A 29 2.44 3.80 -4.69
C HIS A 29 1.10 3.38 -5.27
N PHE A 30 0.56 2.27 -4.79
CA PHE A 30 -0.66 1.65 -5.27
C PHE A 30 -1.74 1.69 -4.19
N TYR A 31 -2.84 2.37 -4.47
CA TYR A 31 -3.95 2.54 -3.56
C TYR A 31 -5.23 1.90 -4.10
N TRP A 32 -5.89 1.09 -3.26
CA TRP A 32 -7.22 0.54 -3.54
C TRP A 32 -8.26 1.23 -2.65
N PRO A 33 -8.95 2.27 -3.14
CA PRO A 33 -9.94 3.02 -2.35
C PRO A 33 -11.09 2.16 -1.83
N ASP A 34 -11.49 1.13 -2.57
CA ASP A 34 -12.59 0.25 -2.18
C ASP A 34 -12.20 -0.74 -1.05
N LEU A 35 -10.90 -1.03 -0.90
CA LEU A 35 -10.36 -1.98 0.07
C LEU A 35 -9.69 -1.26 1.25
N ASP A 36 -9.44 0.04 1.12
CA ASP A 36 -8.63 0.83 2.05
C ASP A 36 -7.21 0.25 2.24
N VAL A 37 -6.59 -0.13 1.12
CA VAL A 37 -5.26 -0.76 1.09
C VAL A 37 -4.31 0.13 0.30
N ASP A 38 -3.15 0.45 0.89
CA ASP A 38 -2.01 1.08 0.21
C ASP A 38 -0.83 0.10 0.17
N LEU A 39 -0.20 -0.01 -0.99
CA LEU A 39 1.02 -0.76 -1.20
C LEU A 39 2.06 0.12 -1.91
N SER A 40 3.23 0.23 -1.30
CA SER A 40 4.35 0.97 -1.86
C SER A 40 5.48 0.01 -2.19
N THR A 41 5.97 0.02 -3.43
CA THR A 41 7.14 -0.80 -3.80
C THR A 41 8.47 -0.11 -3.53
N ASP A 42 8.43 1.14 -3.06
CA ASP A 42 9.62 1.83 -2.58
C ASP A 42 10.02 1.26 -1.21
N SER A 43 10.90 0.27 -1.23
CA SER A 43 11.62 -0.14 -0.03
C SER A 43 12.61 0.96 0.31
N LYS A 44 12.16 2.00 1.02
CA LYS A 44 13.09 2.86 1.74
C LYS A 44 13.40 2.19 3.08
N PRO A 45 14.56 1.52 3.23
CA PRO A 45 14.99 1.08 4.54
C PRO A 45 15.33 2.35 5.32
N PHE A 46 14.42 2.83 6.14
CA PHE A 46 14.72 3.86 7.14
C PHE A 46 15.32 5.16 6.56
N ASP A 47 14.52 6.00 5.90
CA ASP A 47 14.73 7.44 6.05
C ASP A 47 14.12 7.86 7.41
N LEU A 48 14.77 7.44 8.51
CA LEU A 48 14.58 8.04 9.83
C LEU A 48 15.31 9.39 9.90
N VAL A 49 15.00 10.30 8.98
CA VAL A 49 15.40 11.71 9.10
C VAL A 49 14.26 12.57 8.55
N SER A 50 13.58 13.27 9.46
CA SER A 50 12.38 14.11 9.30
C SER A 50 11.07 13.32 9.45
N ALA A 51 10.23 13.49 10.46
CA ALA A 51 9.97 14.70 11.24
C ALA A 51 9.50 14.38 12.66
N GLU A 52 9.97 15.24 13.58
CA GLU A 52 9.38 15.58 14.88
C GLU A 52 9.37 14.52 15.98
N VAL A 53 10.46 14.51 16.75
CA VAL A 53 10.34 14.29 18.19
C VAL A 53 9.58 15.52 18.74
N PRO A 54 8.35 15.38 19.29
CA PRO A 54 7.74 16.49 19.99
C PRO A 54 8.51 16.71 21.29
N SER A 55 9.20 17.85 21.41
CA SER A 55 9.61 18.32 22.73
C SER A 55 8.37 18.84 23.44
N PHE A 56 8.00 18.19 24.54
CA PHE A 56 7.38 18.90 25.66
C PHE A 56 8.44 19.72 26.40
#